data_AF-X6GC84-F1
#
_entry.id   AF-X6GC84-F1
#
_cell.length_a   1.000
_cell.length_b   1.000
_cell.length_c   1.000
_cell.angle_alpha   90.00
_cell.angle_beta   90.00
_cell.angle_gamma   90.00
#
_symmetry.space_group_name_H-M   'P 1'
#
loop_
_entity.id
_entity.type
_entity.pdbx_description
1 polymer ?
#
loop_
_entity_poly.entity_id
_entity_poly.type
_entity_poly.pdbx_seq_one_letter_code
_entity_poly.pdbx_strand_id
1 'polypeptide(L)' 'MQTDLNPDVAVQTVAEYLATPVGQRVRATVPEMRERFGLTTMQVIEAIRLANTLRLARAG' A
#
# COMPACT_ATOMS: atom_id res chain seq x y z
N MET A 1 -19.59 0.01 -10.42
CA MET A 1 -18.74 -1.18 -10.64
C MET A 1 -17.72 -1.20 -9.53
N GLN A 2 -17.91 -2.07 -8.52
CA GLN A 2 -16.83 -2.43 -7.60
C GLN A 2 -15.93 -3.36 -8.39
N THR A 3 -14.80 -2.85 -8.88
CA THR A 3 -13.80 -3.70 -9.51
C THR A 3 -13.25 -4.57 -8.39
N ASP A 4 -13.69 -5.82 -8.29
CA ASP A 4 -13.09 -6.83 -7.43
C ASP A 4 -11.66 -7.06 -7.92
N LEU A 5 -10.76 -6.15 -7.52
CA LEU A 5 -9.33 -6.37 -7.68
C LEU A 5 -9.02 -7.65 -6.90
N ASN A 6 -8.37 -8.59 -7.59
CA ASN A 6 -7.72 -9.70 -6.91
C ASN A 6 -6.94 -9.12 -5.71
N PRO A 7 -7.16 -9.63 -4.48
CA PRO A 7 -6.62 -9.05 -3.24
C PRO A 7 -5.12 -8.75 -3.34
N ASP A 8 -4.37 -9.59 -4.06
CA ASP A 8 -2.94 -9.42 -4.29
C ASP A 8 -2.61 -8.15 -5.11
N VAL A 9 -3.42 -7.85 -6.13
CA VAL A 9 -3.24 -6.68 -6.99
C VAL A 9 -3.54 -5.40 -6.21
N ALA A 10 -4.53 -5.43 -5.31
CA ALA A 10 -4.87 -4.27 -4.48
C ALA A 10 -3.77 -3.98 -3.45
N VAL A 11 -3.21 -5.01 -2.82
CA VAL A 11 -2.05 -4.91 -1.90
C VAL A 11 -0.84 -4.34 -2.65
N GLN A 12 -0.55 -4.85 -3.85
CA GLN A 12 0.59 -4.40 -4.65
C GLN A 12 0.44 -2.94 -5.10
N THR A 13 -0.76 -2.54 -5.55
CA THR A 13 -1.06 -1.16 -5.95
C THR A 13 -0.81 -0.18 -4.79
N VAL A 14 -1.27 -0.52 -3.58
CA VAL A 14 -1.03 0.32 -2.40
C VAL A 14 0.44 0.34 -2.01
N ALA A 15 1.13 -0.79 -2.08
CA ALA A 15 2.56 -0.86 -1.80
C ALA A 15 3.38 0.05 -2.73
N GLU A 16 3.06 0.03 -4.02
CA GLU A 16 3.69 0.89 -5.02
C GLU A 16 3.41 2.38 -4.76
N TYR A 17 2.15 2.74 -4.48
CA TYR A 17 1.77 4.09 -4.09
C TYR A 17 2.58 4.58 -2.88
N LEU A 18 2.67 3.76 -1.83
CA LEU A 18 3.41 4.08 -0.61
C LEU A 18 4.91 4.22 -0.88
N ALA A 19 5.47 3.46 -1.82
CA ALA A 19 6.88 3.53 -2.18
C ALA A 19 7.26 4.80 -2.96
N THR A 20 6.30 5.62 -3.43
CA THR A 20 6.55 6.91 -4.09
C THR A 20 6.98 8.02 -3.11
N PRO A 21 7.64 9.10 -3.57
CA PRO A 21 7.94 10.26 -2.72
C PRO A 21 6.70 10.92 -2.10
N VAL A 22 5.56 10.87 -2.79
CA VAL A 22 4.27 11.37 -2.27
C VAL A 22 3.77 10.49 -1.14
N GLY A 23 3.80 9.16 -1.32
CA GLY A 23 3.42 8.18 -0.31
C GLY A 23 4.32 8.21 0.93
N GLN A 24 5.59 8.60 0.79
CA GLN A 24 6.53 8.78 1.92
C GLN A 24 6.23 10.02 2.78
N ARG A 25 5.64 11.06 2.20
CA ARG A 25 5.28 12.30 2.92
C ARG A 25 3.99 12.14 3.74
N VAL A 26 3.12 11.23 3.32
CA VAL A 26 1.92 10.88 4.07
C VAL A 26 2.33 9.94 5.20
N ARG A 27 1.99 10.26 6.45
CA ARG A 27 1.98 9.26 7.53
C ARG A 27 0.83 8.30 7.23
N ALA A 28 1.02 7.39 6.29
CA ALA A 28 0.01 6.44 5.86
C ALA A 28 -0.38 5.55 7.04
N THR A 29 -1.41 5.96 7.78
CA THR A 29 -1.91 5.18 8.90
C THR A 29 -2.80 4.07 8.35
N VAL A 30 -2.87 2.96 9.10
CA VAL A 30 -3.72 1.84 8.68
C VAL A 30 -5.19 2.25 8.48
N PRO A 31 -5.83 3.06 9.36
CA PRO A 31 -7.19 3.54 9.13
C PRO A 31 -7.35 4.30 7.81
N GLU A 32 -6.45 5.25 7.51
CA GLU A 32 -6.51 6.06 6.29
C GLU A 32 -6.42 5.20 5.03
N MET A 33 -5.52 4.22 5.00
CA MET A 33 -5.36 3.34 3.83
C MET A 33 -6.57 2.42 3.64
N ARG A 34 -7.19 1.97 4.73
CA ARG A 34 -8.42 1.17 4.65
C ARG A 34 -9.57 1.97 4.05
N GLU A 35 -9.76 3.21 4.50
CA GLU A 35 -10.80 4.11 3.98
C GLU A 35 -10.55 4.46 2.51
N ARG A 36 -9.29 4.75 2.15
CA ARG A 36 -8.93 5.22 0.81
C ARG A 36 -8.95 4.12 -0.25
N PHE A 37 -8.59 2.89 0.12
CA PHE A 37 -8.39 1.79 -0.83
C PHE A 37 -9.34 0.60 -0.61
N GLY A 38 -10.25 0.66 0.37
CA GLY A 38 -11.21 -0.42 0.64
C GLY A 38 -10.55 -1.70 1.15
N LEU A 39 -9.33 -1.63 1.67
CA LEU A 39 -8.56 -2.78 2.13
C LEU A 39 -8.92 -3.18 3.57
N THR A 40 -8.69 -4.46 3.88
CA THR A 40 -8.66 -4.93 5.27
C THR A 40 -7.40 -4.45 5.98
N THR A 41 -7.43 -4.45 7.32
CA THR A 41 -6.25 -4.17 8.16
C THR A 41 -5.05 -5.03 7.76
N MET A 42 -5.27 -6.33 7.51
CA MET A 42 -4.20 -7.26 7.15
C MET A 42 -3.58 -6.93 5.79
N GLN A 43 -4.39 -6.66 4.78
CA GLN A 43 -3.92 -6.26 3.45
C GLN A 43 -3.13 -4.94 3.49
N VAL A 44 -3.54 -3.98 4.32
CA VAL A 44 -2.77 -2.73 4.49
C VAL A 44 -1.41 -3.01 5.15
N ILE A 45 -1.36 -3.88 6.16
CA ILE A 45 -0.10 -4.28 6.80
C ILE A 45 0.84 -4.95 5.76
N GLU A 46 0.30 -5.82 4.92
CA GLU A 46 1.06 -6.46 3.85
C GLU A 46 1.56 -5.44 2.82
N ALA A 47 0.72 -4.49 2.41
CA ALA A 47 1.12 -3.42 1.50
C ALA A 47 2.23 -2.55 2.08
N ILE A 48 2.18 -2.23 3.39
CA ILE A 48 3.23 -1.48 4.08
C ILE A 48 4.55 -2.28 4.10
N ARG A 49 4.50 -3.58 4.40
CA ARG A 49 5.68 -4.46 4.36
C ARG A 49 6.30 -4.48 2.96
N LEU A 50 5.48 -4.68 1.93
CA LEU A 50 5.94 -4.69 0.54
C LEU A 50 6.52 -3.33 0.13
N ALA A 51 5.89 -2.21 0.53
CA ALA A 51 6.41 -0.87 0.28
C ALA A 51 7.80 -0.65 0.89
N ASN A 52 8.05 -1.16 2.10
CA ASN A 52 9.38 -1.08 2.72
C ASN A 52 10.43 -1.86 1.93
N THR A 53 10.09 -3.07 1.47
CA THR A 53 10.97 -3.86 0.59
C THR A 53 11.29 -3.12 -0.71
N LEU A 54 10.29 -2.51 -1.35
CA LEU A 54 10.46 -1.72 -2.57
C LEU A 54 11.37 -0.50 -2.35
N ARG A 55 11.25 0.19 -1.21
CA ARG A 55 12.12 1.32 -0.87
C ARG A 55 13.57 0.89 -0.67
N LEU A 56 13.79 -0.23 0.03
CA LEU A 56 15.12 -0.82 0.22
C LEU A 56 15.76 -1.19 -1.11
N ALA A 57 15.02 -1.88 -1.99
CA ALA A 57 15.51 -2.29 -3.30
C ALA A 57 15.85 -1.12 -4.24
N ARG A 58 15.23 0.05 -4.04
CA ARG A 58 15.49 1.27 -4.83
C ARG A 58 16.62 2.14 -4.27
N ALA A 59 17.05 1.88 -3.04
CA ALA A 59 18.07 2.66 -2.35
C ALA A 59 19.48 2.07 -2.49
N GLY A 60 19.61 0.81 -2.90
CA GLY A 60 20.86 0.15 -3.28
C GLY A 60 21.11 0.25 -4.77
#